data_AF-A0A0H5CH60-F1
#
_entry.id   AF-A0A0H5CH60-F1
#
_cell.length_a   1.000
_cell.length_b   1.000
_cell.length_c   1.000
_cell.angle_alpha   90.00
_cell.angle_beta   90.00
_cell.angle_gamma   90.00
#
_symmetry.space_group_name_H-M   'P 1'
#
loop_
_entity.id
_entity.type
_entity.pdbx_description
1 polymer ?
#
loop_
_entity_poly.entity_id
_entity_poly.type
_entity_poly.pdbx_seq_one_letter_code
_entity_poly.pdbx_strand_id
1 'polypeptide(L)'
;MTEGRTGQARLGDDELGKAHRVIPLFRDTYQVAQGRQWVQAQSLWWVLLYLRDNGIRPDWAVLGADELRPTVTSMGLPAGHGPVDDGIAGNFSMWWTLFADLAGAAYLGAPLPDATRIEAVAWEAGLRPWNSSGTYEEISGVVRAMDGIRDHIRDHRGDPEDFLARVLAPSLLITELVWLHTPEGRPGRHRVRVLLPDRYGRALNKLRGGGRLSPVDHMYLNVGALLGRVEQAQPAEPHLVRVAEYMGELARAQAAARATPPLDSAAGEVA
;
A
#
# COMPACT_ATOMS: atom_id res chain seq x y z
N MET A 1 1.33 25.20 -23.07
CA MET A 1 0.02 25.33 -22.40
C MET A 1 0.03 24.38 -21.22
N THR A 2 0.40 24.90 -20.05
CA THR A 2 0.48 24.20 -18.76
C THR A 2 -0.68 24.71 -17.92
N GLU A 3 -1.89 24.25 -18.23
CA GLU A 3 -3.06 24.57 -17.44
C GLU A 3 -3.17 23.60 -16.25
N GLY A 4 -3.20 24.18 -15.04
CA GLY A 4 -3.96 23.62 -13.94
C GLY A 4 -3.34 22.48 -13.13
N ARG A 5 -2.20 22.70 -12.45
CA ARG A 5 -1.99 22.05 -11.13
C ARG A 5 -2.95 22.71 -10.13
N THR A 6 -4.23 22.36 -10.23
CA THR A 6 -5.28 22.83 -9.34
C THR A 6 -4.99 22.37 -7.91
N GLY A 7 -4.74 23.33 -7.02
CA GLY A 7 -4.98 23.19 -5.59
C GLY A 7 -4.16 22.12 -4.86
N GLN A 8 -2.83 22.14 -4.97
CA GLN A 8 -2.02 21.59 -3.89
C GLN A 8 -2.19 22.52 -2.68
N ALA A 9 -3.11 22.16 -1.78
CA ALA A 9 -3.07 22.68 -0.42
C ALA A 9 -1.63 22.49 0.07
N ARG A 10 -0.90 23.60 0.27
CA ARG A 10 0.45 23.58 0.80
C ARG A 10 0.41 22.78 2.09
N LEU A 11 0.87 21.54 2.04
CA LEU A 11 1.26 20.82 3.24
C LEU A 11 2.26 21.73 3.93
N GLY A 12 2.12 22.02 5.23
CA GLY A 12 3.11 22.84 5.92
C GLY A 12 4.50 22.20 5.71
N ASP A 13 5.32 22.83 4.88
CA ASP A 13 6.28 22.15 3.99
C ASP A 13 7.43 21.41 4.73
N ASP A 14 7.63 21.66 6.03
CA ASP A 14 8.69 21.02 6.83
C ASP A 14 8.19 19.98 7.85
N GLU A 15 6.88 19.90 8.13
CA GLU A 15 6.37 19.03 9.19
C GLU A 15 6.53 17.55 8.84
N LEU A 16 6.26 17.17 7.58
CA LEU A 16 6.34 15.79 7.13
C LEU A 16 7.78 15.25 7.08
N GLY A 17 8.77 16.14 7.06
CA GLY A 17 10.18 15.75 7.10
C GLY A 17 10.67 15.33 8.49
N LYS A 18 9.92 15.65 9.55
CA LYS A 18 10.33 15.38 10.93
C LYS A 18 10.21 13.89 11.27
N ALA A 19 11.19 13.36 12.00
CA ALA A 19 11.24 11.99 12.51
C ALA A 19 9.89 11.42 12.99
N HIS A 20 9.20 12.16 13.86
CA HIS A 20 7.92 11.74 14.45
C HIS A 20 6.75 11.69 13.45
N ARG A 21 6.91 12.21 12.23
CA ARG A 21 5.93 12.11 11.13
C ARG A 21 6.24 10.98 10.16
N VAL A 22 7.50 10.55 10.06
CA VAL A 22 7.90 9.45 9.18
C VAL A 22 7.29 8.12 9.65
N ILE A 23 7.27 7.88 10.97
CA ILE A 23 6.65 6.70 11.57
C ILE A 23 5.15 6.55 11.19
N PRO A 24 4.30 7.59 11.35
CA PRO A 24 2.92 7.55 10.86
C PRO A 24 2.77 7.22 9.37
N LEU A 25 3.66 7.71 8.50
CA LEU A 25 3.59 7.41 7.06
C LEU A 25 3.77 5.91 6.79
N PHE A 26 4.72 5.29 7.48
CA PHE A 26 4.94 3.86 7.40
C PHE A 26 3.71 3.07 7.87
N ARG A 27 3.15 3.45 9.04
CA ARG A 27 1.92 2.86 9.56
C ARG A 27 0.76 2.99 8.58
N ASP A 28 0.61 4.13 7.92
CA ASP A 28 -0.45 4.36 6.94
C ASP A 28 -0.27 3.42 5.73
N THR A 29 0.96 3.18 5.25
CA THR A 29 1.20 2.22 4.16
C THR A 29 0.94 0.77 4.58
N TYR A 30 1.26 0.40 5.82
CA TYR A 30 0.90 -0.90 6.38
C TYR A 30 -0.63 -1.07 6.45
N GLN A 31 -1.37 0.01 6.75
CA GLN A 31 -2.84 0.02 6.69
C GLN A 31 -3.41 -0.10 5.27
N VAL A 32 -2.64 0.19 4.22
CA VAL A 32 -3.05 -0.05 2.83
C VAL A 32 -2.99 -1.55 2.52
N ALA A 33 -1.94 -2.21 2.99
CA ALA A 33 -1.69 -3.63 2.72
C ALA A 33 -2.73 -4.57 3.34
N GLN A 34 -3.23 -4.29 4.55
CA GLN A 34 -4.33 -5.02 5.20
C GLN A 34 -4.25 -6.56 5.10
N GLY A 35 -3.09 -7.16 5.36
CA GLY A 35 -2.87 -8.62 5.23
C GLY A 35 -2.39 -9.08 3.85
N ARG A 36 -2.07 -8.15 2.95
CA ARG A 36 -1.35 -8.39 1.69
C ARG A 36 -0.10 -7.51 1.65
N GLN A 37 0.87 -7.92 2.45
CA GLN A 37 2.04 -7.10 2.76
C GLN A 37 2.86 -6.68 1.54
N TRP A 38 2.80 -7.44 0.44
CA TRP A 38 3.44 -7.07 -0.82
C TRP A 38 2.95 -5.74 -1.43
N VAL A 39 1.74 -5.26 -1.13
CA VAL A 39 1.26 -3.92 -1.55
C VAL A 39 1.89 -2.80 -0.74
N GLN A 40 2.38 -3.08 0.46
CA GLN A 40 3.00 -2.07 1.31
C GLN A 40 4.21 -1.46 0.60
N ALA A 41 5.07 -2.27 -0.02
CA ALA A 41 6.25 -1.81 -0.75
C ALA A 41 5.91 -0.76 -1.83
N GLN A 42 4.86 -1.00 -2.61
CA GLN A 42 4.45 -0.10 -3.69
C GLN A 42 3.78 1.17 -3.16
N SER A 43 2.96 1.03 -2.11
CA SER A 43 2.33 2.17 -1.45
C SER A 43 3.40 3.07 -0.82
N LEU A 44 4.42 2.47 -0.23
CA LEU A 44 5.56 3.13 0.38
C LEU A 44 6.41 3.84 -0.67
N TRP A 45 6.72 3.17 -1.78
CA TRP A 45 7.39 3.80 -2.92
C TRP A 45 6.60 5.02 -3.44
N TRP A 46 5.28 4.91 -3.61
CA TRP A 46 4.44 6.04 -4.00
C TRP A 46 4.56 7.21 -3.00
N VAL A 47 4.51 6.93 -1.69
CA VAL A 47 4.65 7.97 -0.65
C VAL A 47 6.02 8.65 -0.77
N LEU A 48 7.07 7.89 -1.03
CA LEU A 48 8.42 8.41 -1.22
C LEU A 48 8.52 9.31 -2.46
N LEU A 49 7.95 8.91 -3.60
CA LEU A 49 7.87 9.74 -4.80
C LEU A 49 7.08 11.02 -4.53
N TYR A 50 5.95 10.92 -3.82
CA TYR A 50 5.14 12.08 -3.45
C TYR A 50 5.95 13.08 -2.63
N LEU A 51 6.62 12.63 -1.57
CA LEU A 51 7.42 13.50 -0.73
C LEU A 51 8.57 14.16 -1.53
N ARG A 52 9.24 13.41 -2.41
CA ARG A 52 10.35 13.87 -3.26
C ARG A 52 9.89 15.00 -4.18
N ASP A 53 8.78 14.78 -4.86
CA ASP A 53 8.27 15.71 -5.87
C ASP A 53 7.65 16.97 -5.24
N ASN A 54 7.34 16.93 -3.94
CA ASN A 54 6.94 18.08 -3.14
C ASN A 54 8.11 18.72 -2.38
N GLY A 55 9.36 18.31 -2.64
CA GLY A 55 10.54 18.89 -2.00
C GLY A 55 10.68 18.58 -0.51
N ILE A 56 9.88 17.65 0.01
CA ILE A 56 9.94 17.24 1.41
C ILE A 56 11.12 16.27 1.54
N ARG A 57 12.05 16.58 2.45
CA ARG A 57 13.19 15.73 2.78
C ARG A 57 13.02 15.17 4.19
N PRO A 58 12.52 13.94 4.32
CA PRO A 58 12.48 13.25 5.60
C PRO A 58 13.88 13.08 6.16
N ASP A 59 13.97 13.22 7.47
CA ASP A 59 15.18 12.90 8.22
C ASP A 59 15.39 11.38 8.23
N TRP A 60 16.02 10.88 7.17
CA TRP A 60 16.27 9.45 6.98
C TRP A 60 17.24 8.88 8.00
N ALA A 61 18.14 9.70 8.55
CA ALA A 61 19.10 9.26 9.56
C ALA A 61 18.38 8.75 10.81
N VAL A 62 17.21 9.32 11.09
CA VAL A 62 16.39 8.92 12.24
C VAL A 62 15.78 7.52 12.02
N LEU A 63 15.64 7.03 10.78
CA LEU A 63 15.20 5.66 10.55
C LEU A 63 16.17 4.62 11.12
N GLY A 64 17.47 4.90 11.16
CA GLY A 64 18.46 4.00 11.76
C GLY A 64 18.62 4.16 13.27
N ALA A 65 17.97 5.15 13.89
CA ALA A 65 18.22 5.49 15.28
C ALA A 65 17.65 4.44 16.24
N ASP A 66 18.52 3.86 17.07
CA ASP A 66 18.13 2.89 18.11
C ASP A 66 17.04 3.44 19.05
N GLU A 67 17.01 4.76 19.24
CA GLU A 67 16.05 5.51 20.06
C GLU A 67 14.60 5.40 19.55
N LEU A 68 14.40 5.17 18.25
CA LEU A 68 13.05 4.97 17.69
C LEU A 68 12.55 3.55 17.86
N ARG A 69 13.44 2.57 18.06
CA ARG A 69 13.08 1.14 18.15
C ARG A 69 11.98 0.88 19.19
N PRO A 70 12.00 1.43 20.42
CA PRO A 70 10.92 1.23 21.39
C PRO A 70 9.56 1.80 20.92
N THR A 71 9.55 3.01 20.36
CA THR A 71 8.32 3.66 19.87
C THR A 71 7.72 2.83 18.74
N VAL A 72 8.56 2.42 17.81
CA VAL A 72 8.26 1.51 16.71
C VAL A 72 7.64 0.20 17.22
N THR A 73 8.28 -0.49 18.16
CA THR A 73 7.80 -1.77 18.70
C THR A 73 6.51 -1.65 19.49
N SER A 74 6.25 -0.47 20.08
CA SER A 74 5.05 -0.18 20.87
C SER A 74 3.84 0.27 20.03
N MET A 75 4.03 0.52 18.73
CA MET A 75 2.92 0.92 17.88
C MET A 75 1.98 -0.27 17.66
N GLY A 76 0.72 -0.11 18.09
CA GLY A 76 -0.34 -1.02 17.69
C GLY A 76 -0.45 -1.07 16.16
N LEU A 77 -0.16 -2.24 15.59
CA LEU A 77 -0.48 -2.53 14.21
C LEU A 77 -2.01 -2.40 13.98
N PRO A 78 -2.47 -2.19 12.75
CA PRO A 78 -3.91 -2.09 12.46
C PRO A 78 -4.71 -3.30 12.96
N ALA A 79 -6.00 -3.08 13.25
CA ALA A 79 -6.90 -4.11 13.74
C ALA A 79 -6.93 -5.36 12.84
N GLY A 80 -6.96 -6.54 13.45
CA GLY A 80 -6.86 -7.85 12.76
C GLY A 80 -5.55 -8.58 13.06
N HIS A 81 -4.57 -7.92 13.67
CA HIS A 81 -3.42 -8.54 14.30
C HIS A 81 -3.73 -8.73 15.79
N GLY A 82 -3.60 -9.96 16.30
CA GLY A 82 -3.81 -10.28 17.72
C GLY A 82 -2.79 -9.61 18.65
N PRO A 83 -2.90 -9.80 19.99
CA PRO A 83 -1.88 -9.35 20.93
C PRO A 83 -0.49 -9.93 20.58
N VAL A 84 0.53 -9.15 20.92
CA VAL A 84 1.85 -9.14 20.27
C VAL A 84 2.78 -10.21 20.84
N ASP A 85 2.99 -11.29 20.10
CA ASP A 85 4.15 -12.18 20.31
C ASP A 85 5.37 -11.66 19.49
N ASP A 86 6.57 -12.15 19.81
CA ASP A 86 7.88 -11.73 19.25
C ASP A 86 7.95 -11.62 17.71
N GLY A 87 7.07 -12.31 16.97
CA GLY A 87 7.03 -12.30 15.50
C GLY A 87 6.60 -10.96 14.86
N ILE A 88 5.81 -10.13 15.55
CA ILE A 88 5.36 -8.83 15.02
C ILE A 88 6.49 -7.80 15.03
N ALA A 89 7.34 -7.84 16.06
CA ALA A 89 8.55 -7.01 16.11
C ALA A 89 9.48 -7.36 14.93
N GLY A 90 9.55 -8.64 14.56
CA GLY A 90 10.23 -9.10 13.37
C GLY A 90 9.65 -8.55 12.07
N ASN A 91 8.34 -8.69 11.86
CA ASN A 91 7.70 -8.16 10.65
C ASN A 91 7.90 -6.65 10.50
N PHE A 92 7.71 -5.91 11.60
CA PHE A 92 7.97 -4.48 11.58
C PHE A 92 9.43 -4.18 11.23
N SER A 93 10.39 -4.87 11.85
CA SER A 93 11.83 -4.66 11.62
C SER A 93 12.22 -4.93 10.15
N MET A 94 11.65 -5.97 9.54
CA MET A 94 11.82 -6.24 8.11
C MET A 94 11.30 -5.06 7.28
N TRP A 95 10.04 -4.66 7.47
CA TRP A 95 9.45 -3.56 6.69
C TRP A 95 10.17 -2.24 6.88
N TRP A 96 10.65 -1.98 8.10
CA TRP A 96 11.42 -0.78 8.41
C TRP A 96 12.76 -0.76 7.67
N THR A 97 13.44 -1.91 7.60
CA THR A 97 14.66 -2.07 6.80
C THR A 97 14.38 -1.84 5.31
N LEU A 98 13.31 -2.44 4.79
CA LEU A 98 12.89 -2.24 3.39
C LEU A 98 12.52 -0.79 3.10
N PHE A 99 11.96 -0.06 4.07
CA PHE A 99 11.68 1.36 3.91
C PHE A 99 12.96 2.17 3.72
N ALA A 100 13.99 1.90 4.52
CA ALA A 100 15.28 2.56 4.38
C ALA A 100 15.89 2.30 3.00
N ASP A 101 15.81 1.07 2.51
CA ASP A 101 16.26 0.70 1.16
C ASP A 101 15.49 1.46 0.07
N LEU A 102 14.16 1.49 0.15
CA LEU A 102 13.30 2.24 -0.78
C LEU A 102 13.59 3.74 -0.74
N ALA A 103 13.78 4.32 0.45
CA ALA A 103 14.12 5.73 0.62
C ALA A 103 15.50 6.05 0.01
N GLY A 104 16.49 5.17 0.23
CA GLY A 104 17.80 5.27 -0.39
C GLY A 104 17.70 5.29 -1.92
N ALA A 105 16.89 4.43 -2.51
CA ALA A 105 16.65 4.43 -3.95
C ALA A 105 15.94 5.71 -4.44
N ALA A 106 14.90 6.17 -3.73
CA ALA A 106 14.10 7.33 -4.15
C ALA A 106 14.84 8.67 -4.01
N TYR A 107 15.72 8.83 -3.01
CA TYR A 107 16.36 10.12 -2.66
C TYR A 107 17.86 10.15 -2.88
N LEU A 108 18.54 9.01 -2.75
CA LEU A 108 20.00 8.93 -2.79
C LEU A 108 20.52 8.20 -4.04
N GLY A 109 19.63 7.63 -4.86
CA GLY A 109 20.00 6.85 -6.03
C GLY A 109 20.65 5.49 -5.70
N ALA A 110 20.37 4.95 -4.51
CA ALA A 110 20.86 3.63 -4.11
C ALA A 110 20.14 2.50 -4.89
N PRO A 111 20.77 1.33 -5.08
CA PRO A 111 20.09 0.17 -5.65
C PRO A 111 19.03 -0.38 -4.69
N LEU A 112 17.93 -0.91 -5.23
CA LEU A 112 16.95 -1.68 -4.45
C LEU A 112 17.52 -3.07 -4.10
N PRO A 113 17.13 -3.65 -2.94
CA PRO A 113 17.54 -5.00 -2.56
C PRO A 113 17.02 -6.03 -3.57
N ASP A 114 17.77 -7.10 -3.75
CA ASP A 114 17.35 -8.27 -4.52
C ASP A 114 16.62 -9.30 -3.64
N ALA A 115 16.15 -10.38 -4.26
CA ALA A 115 15.44 -11.45 -3.56
C ALA A 115 16.23 -12.02 -2.39
N THR A 116 17.53 -12.29 -2.61
CA THR A 116 18.42 -12.85 -1.59
C THR A 116 18.57 -11.92 -0.40
N ARG A 117 18.71 -10.60 -0.63
CA ARG A 117 18.77 -9.62 0.45
C ARG A 117 17.45 -9.55 1.23
N ILE A 118 16.31 -9.57 0.54
CA ILE A 118 14.99 -9.53 1.20
C ILE A 118 14.78 -10.76 2.09
N GLU A 119 15.12 -11.96 1.59
CA GLU A 119 15.07 -13.20 2.36
C GLU A 119 16.01 -13.17 3.58
N ALA A 120 17.23 -12.64 3.41
CA ALA A 120 18.17 -12.48 4.53
C ALA A 120 17.64 -11.53 5.61
N VAL A 121 17.10 -10.36 5.22
CA VAL A 121 16.49 -9.40 6.15
C VAL A 121 15.30 -10.01 6.88
N ALA A 122 14.45 -10.76 6.18
CA ALA A 122 13.32 -11.45 6.81
C ALA A 122 13.82 -12.46 7.86
N TRP A 123 14.83 -13.25 7.52
CA TRP A 123 15.42 -14.23 8.44
C TRP A 123 16.06 -13.58 9.67
N GLU A 124 16.85 -12.52 9.46
CA GLU A 124 17.49 -11.70 10.51
C GLU A 124 16.44 -11.08 11.45
N ALA A 125 15.30 -10.67 10.90
CA ALA A 125 14.18 -10.15 11.66
C ALA A 125 13.40 -11.24 12.42
N GLY A 126 13.84 -12.50 12.39
CA GLY A 126 13.14 -13.60 13.07
C GLY A 126 11.85 -14.04 12.38
N LEU A 127 11.58 -13.54 11.16
CA LEU A 127 10.52 -14.10 10.34
C LEU A 127 10.93 -15.51 9.95
N ARG A 128 10.01 -16.43 10.20
CA ARG A 128 10.08 -17.79 9.72
C ARG A 128 8.88 -17.95 8.79
N PRO A 129 8.95 -18.83 7.78
CA PRO A 129 7.72 -19.32 7.18
C PRO A 129 6.84 -19.83 8.35
N TRP A 130 5.52 -19.91 8.23
CA TRP A 130 4.58 -20.29 9.32
C TRP A 130 4.41 -19.33 10.53
N ASN A 131 5.21 -18.27 10.72
CA ASN A 131 4.91 -17.22 11.71
C ASN A 131 4.17 -16.05 11.05
N SER A 132 2.98 -15.71 11.54
CA SER A 132 2.03 -14.77 10.90
C SER A 132 2.71 -13.46 10.45
N SER A 133 2.55 -13.12 9.16
CA SER A 133 3.12 -12.01 8.38
C SER A 133 4.52 -12.20 7.74
N GLY A 134 5.17 -13.35 7.97
CA GLY A 134 6.42 -13.77 7.32
C GLY A 134 6.28 -15.02 6.46
N THR A 135 5.09 -15.30 5.89
CA THR A 135 4.92 -16.51 5.07
C THR A 135 5.76 -16.44 3.79
N TYR A 136 6.04 -17.61 3.21
CA TYR A 136 6.75 -17.67 1.92
C TYR A 136 6.02 -16.87 0.83
N GLU A 137 4.68 -16.88 0.85
CA GLU A 137 3.85 -16.12 -0.07
C GLU A 137 4.01 -14.60 0.11
N GLU A 138 4.10 -14.14 1.35
CA GLU A 138 4.30 -12.72 1.64
C GLU A 138 5.68 -12.27 1.21
N ILE A 139 6.75 -12.99 1.59
CA ILE A 139 8.13 -12.68 1.20
C ILE A 139 8.26 -12.70 -0.33
N SER A 140 7.77 -13.75 -0.99
CA SER A 140 7.77 -13.85 -2.45
C SER A 140 6.98 -12.72 -3.11
N GLY A 141 5.88 -12.29 -2.50
CA GLY A 141 5.12 -11.13 -2.94
C GLY A 141 5.92 -9.83 -2.82
N VAL A 142 6.65 -9.63 -1.72
CA VAL A 142 7.54 -8.46 -1.54
C VAL A 142 8.63 -8.44 -2.61
N VAL A 143 9.27 -9.58 -2.87
CA VAL A 143 10.30 -9.70 -3.92
C VAL A 143 9.73 -9.27 -5.27
N ARG A 144 8.57 -9.80 -5.67
CA ARG A 144 7.91 -9.42 -6.93
C ARG A 144 7.53 -7.95 -6.98
N ALA A 145 7.06 -7.39 -5.87
CA ALA A 145 6.74 -5.97 -5.77
C ALA A 145 8.00 -5.10 -5.97
N MET A 146 9.12 -5.48 -5.36
CA MET A 146 10.41 -4.81 -5.51
C MET A 146 10.96 -4.91 -6.93
N ASP A 147 10.84 -6.07 -7.57
CA ASP A 147 11.22 -6.25 -8.98
C ASP A 147 10.39 -5.31 -9.88
N GLY A 148 9.07 -5.24 -9.67
CA GLY A 148 8.21 -4.32 -10.41
C GLY A 148 8.56 -2.84 -10.21
N ILE A 149 8.95 -2.45 -8.99
CA ILE A 149 9.46 -1.09 -8.73
C ILE A 149 10.80 -0.88 -9.46
N ARG A 150 11.71 -1.86 -9.43
CA ARG A 150 13.02 -1.78 -10.09
C ARG A 150 12.88 -1.62 -11.60
N ASP A 151 12.02 -2.41 -12.23
CA ASP A 151 11.72 -2.30 -13.66
C ASP A 151 11.14 -0.92 -13.99
N HIS A 152 10.24 -0.41 -13.15
CA HIS A 152 9.69 0.95 -13.32
C HIS A 152 10.77 2.04 -13.23
N ILE A 153 11.67 1.96 -12.26
CA ILE A 153 12.78 2.92 -12.14
C ILE A 153 13.65 2.89 -13.40
N ARG A 154 14.00 1.70 -13.88
CA ARG A 154 14.85 1.49 -15.06
C ARG A 154 14.20 2.07 -16.33
N ASP A 155 12.93 1.76 -16.55
CA ASP A 155 12.27 1.99 -17.84
C ASP A 155 11.55 3.35 -17.89
N HIS A 156 11.15 3.90 -16.74
CA HIS A 156 10.27 5.07 -16.64
C HIS A 156 10.79 6.16 -15.69
N ARG A 157 12.06 6.07 -15.25
CA ARG A 157 12.74 7.09 -14.42
C ARG A 157 11.99 7.48 -13.14
N GLY A 158 11.11 6.61 -12.65
CA GLY A 158 10.30 6.89 -11.46
C GLY A 158 9.26 8.00 -11.63
N ASP A 159 8.67 8.13 -12.83
CA ASP A 159 7.47 8.95 -13.04
C ASP A 159 6.32 8.45 -12.13
N PRO A 160 5.76 9.29 -11.25
CA PRO A 160 4.68 8.88 -10.34
C PRO A 160 3.36 8.55 -11.04
N GLU A 161 3.01 9.21 -12.14
CA GLU A 161 1.74 8.92 -12.83
C GLU A 161 1.82 7.56 -13.53
N ASP A 162 2.93 7.32 -14.23
CA ASP A 162 3.21 6.04 -14.86
C ASP A 162 3.38 4.91 -13.82
N PHE A 163 4.02 5.18 -12.67
CA PHE A 163 4.11 4.22 -11.57
C PHE A 163 2.72 3.83 -11.05
N LEU A 164 1.85 4.84 -10.90
CA LEU A 164 0.50 4.64 -10.42
C LEU A 164 -0.28 3.74 -11.38
N ALA A 165 -0.16 3.97 -12.69
CA ALA A 165 -0.88 3.22 -13.71
C ALA A 165 -0.34 1.79 -13.94
N ARG A 166 0.99 1.62 -13.93
CA ARG A 166 1.64 0.34 -14.26
C ARG A 166 1.83 -0.59 -13.07
N VAL A 167 2.03 -0.04 -11.88
CA VAL A 167 2.44 -0.81 -10.71
C VAL A 167 1.39 -0.72 -9.62
N LEU A 168 1.10 0.47 -9.11
CA LEU A 168 0.32 0.62 -7.89
C LEU A 168 -1.17 0.27 -8.07
N ALA A 169 -1.84 0.86 -9.07
CA ALA A 169 -3.28 0.65 -9.28
C ALA A 169 -3.61 -0.82 -9.60
N PRO A 170 -2.89 -1.51 -10.50
CA PRO A 170 -3.07 -2.95 -10.70
C PRO A 170 -2.94 -3.75 -9.40
N SER A 171 -1.91 -3.47 -8.60
CA SER A 171 -1.67 -4.21 -7.35
C SER A 171 -2.73 -3.96 -6.28
N LEU A 172 -3.26 -2.74 -6.19
CA LEU A 172 -4.40 -2.43 -5.34
C LEU A 172 -5.66 -3.18 -5.79
N LEU A 173 -5.96 -3.22 -7.10
CA LEU A 173 -7.10 -3.94 -7.65
C LEU A 173 -6.98 -5.47 -7.42
N ILE A 174 -5.80 -6.04 -7.66
CA ILE A 174 -5.51 -7.46 -7.39
C ILE A 174 -5.71 -7.78 -5.91
N THR A 175 -5.30 -6.89 -5.01
CA THR A 175 -5.52 -7.08 -3.57
C THR A 175 -7.00 -7.17 -3.22
N GLU A 176 -7.83 -6.28 -3.78
CA GLU A 176 -9.26 -6.34 -3.57
C GLU A 176 -9.86 -7.62 -4.18
N LEU A 177 -9.44 -8.03 -5.38
CA LEU A 177 -9.87 -9.30 -6.01
C LEU A 177 -9.54 -10.52 -5.15
N VAL A 178 -8.31 -10.61 -4.64
CA VAL A 178 -7.90 -11.70 -3.75
C VAL A 178 -8.81 -11.78 -2.52
N TRP A 179 -9.20 -10.65 -1.94
CA TRP A 179 -10.12 -10.63 -0.81
C TRP A 179 -11.55 -11.04 -1.18
N LEU A 180 -12.01 -10.74 -2.39
CA LEU A 180 -13.33 -11.19 -2.85
C LEU A 180 -13.36 -12.71 -3.12
N HIS A 181 -12.22 -13.30 -3.51
CA HIS A 181 -12.11 -14.72 -3.82
C HIS A 181 -11.72 -15.60 -2.62
N THR A 182 -11.29 -14.99 -1.51
CA THR A 182 -10.97 -15.73 -0.28
C THR A 182 -12.27 -16.07 0.46
N PRO A 183 -12.55 -17.34 0.81
CA PRO A 183 -13.79 -17.75 1.48
C PRO A 183 -14.07 -16.99 2.79
N GLU A 184 -13.02 -16.71 3.55
CA GLU A 184 -13.08 -15.97 4.82
C GLU A 184 -13.24 -14.45 4.61
N GLY A 185 -13.10 -13.98 3.38
CA GLY A 185 -13.08 -12.56 3.04
C GLY A 185 -11.96 -11.81 3.76
N ARG A 186 -12.13 -10.50 3.92
CA ARG A 186 -11.18 -9.64 4.62
C ARG A 186 -11.33 -9.79 6.14
N PRO A 187 -10.23 -9.99 6.91
CA PRO A 187 -10.29 -10.11 8.37
C PRO A 187 -10.96 -8.89 9.00
N GLY A 188 -11.96 -9.14 9.86
CA GLY A 188 -12.47 -8.14 10.80
C GLY A 188 -13.81 -7.49 10.49
N ARG A 189 -14.53 -7.78 9.40
CA ARG A 189 -15.96 -7.41 9.25
C ARG A 189 -16.73 -8.39 8.36
N HIS A 190 -17.86 -8.89 8.87
CA HIS A 190 -18.87 -9.64 8.12
C HIS A 190 -19.45 -8.76 6.99
N ARG A 191 -18.78 -8.73 5.84
CA ARG A 191 -19.28 -8.39 4.49
C ARG A 191 -18.10 -8.29 3.53
N VAL A 192 -18.22 -8.99 2.41
CA VAL A 192 -17.32 -8.87 1.26
C VAL A 192 -17.42 -7.43 0.70
N ARG A 193 -16.44 -6.57 1.02
CA ARG A 193 -16.44 -5.15 0.63
C ARG A 193 -15.12 -4.75 -0.02
N VAL A 194 -15.23 -4.22 -1.24
CA VAL A 194 -14.13 -3.54 -1.94
C VAL A 194 -13.86 -2.21 -1.24
N LEU A 195 -12.65 -2.00 -0.72
CA LEU A 195 -12.31 -0.80 0.05
C LEU A 195 -11.79 0.37 -0.78
N LEU A 196 -11.34 0.13 -2.01
CA LEU A 196 -10.79 1.19 -2.87
C LEU A 196 -11.76 2.37 -3.06
N PRO A 197 -13.03 2.16 -3.44
CA PRO A 197 -14.01 3.26 -3.55
C PRO A 197 -14.23 4.00 -2.23
N ASP A 198 -14.18 3.30 -1.10
CA ASP A 198 -14.39 3.93 0.21
C ASP A 198 -13.21 4.78 0.64
N ARG A 199 -11.99 4.30 0.38
CA ARG A 199 -10.75 5.02 0.67
C ARG A 199 -10.68 6.28 -0.19
N TYR A 200 -10.99 6.17 -1.47
CA TYR A 200 -11.15 7.31 -2.37
C TYR A 200 -12.22 8.29 -1.87
N GLY A 201 -13.42 7.81 -1.53
CA GLY A 201 -14.51 8.65 -1.03
C GLY A 201 -14.17 9.37 0.28
N ARG A 202 -13.46 8.70 1.20
CA ARG A 202 -12.95 9.33 2.43
C ARG A 202 -11.94 10.44 2.13
N ALA A 203 -10.97 10.18 1.26
CA ALA A 203 -9.99 11.18 0.86
C ALA A 203 -10.65 12.38 0.16
N LEU A 204 -11.65 12.13 -0.70
CA LEU A 204 -12.41 13.17 -1.40
C LEU A 204 -13.25 14.02 -0.45
N ASN A 205 -13.90 13.40 0.54
CA ASN A 205 -14.64 14.14 1.56
C ASN A 205 -13.71 15.01 2.42
N LYS A 206 -12.52 14.49 2.76
CA LYS A 206 -11.51 15.23 3.49
C LYS A 206 -11.02 16.44 2.70
N LEU A 207 -10.76 16.27 1.40
CA LEU A 207 -10.40 17.37 0.49
C LEU A 207 -11.50 18.44 0.42
N ARG A 208 -12.76 18.03 0.21
CA ARG A 208 -13.92 18.95 0.12
C ARG A 208 -14.18 19.70 1.43
N GLY A 209 -13.92 19.07 2.57
CA GLY A 209 -14.05 19.69 3.89
C GLY A 209 -12.86 20.55 4.32
N GLY A 210 -11.85 20.75 3.45
CA GLY A 210 -10.63 21.50 3.80
C GLY A 210 -9.75 20.80 4.83
N GLY A 211 -9.90 19.49 5.01
CA GLY A 211 -9.09 18.67 5.92
C GLY A 211 -7.68 18.44 5.37
N ARG A 212 -6.70 18.27 6.27
CA ARG A 212 -5.30 18.02 5.91
C ARG A 212 -5.09 16.63 5.33
N LEU A 213 -4.84 16.51 4.03
CA LEU A 213 -4.56 15.22 3.38
C LEU A 213 -3.19 14.64 3.79
N SER A 214 -3.12 13.32 3.98
CA SER A 214 -1.86 12.59 4.06
C SER A 214 -1.36 12.21 2.65
N PRO A 215 -0.08 11.81 2.48
CA PRO A 215 0.37 11.20 1.24
C PRO A 215 -0.53 10.03 0.80
N VAL A 216 -0.92 9.14 1.72
CA VAL A 216 -1.84 8.03 1.40
C VAL A 216 -3.23 8.51 0.94
N ASP A 217 -3.74 9.63 1.46
CA ASP A 217 -4.97 10.23 0.93
C ASP A 217 -4.78 10.69 -0.53
N HIS A 218 -3.66 11.35 -0.83
CA HIS A 218 -3.31 11.74 -2.21
C HIS A 218 -3.15 10.54 -3.14
N MET A 219 -2.58 9.44 -2.65
CA MET A 219 -2.49 8.18 -3.36
C MET A 219 -3.88 7.70 -3.79
N TYR A 220 -4.83 7.63 -2.85
CA TYR A 220 -6.19 7.19 -3.17
C TYR A 220 -6.95 8.17 -4.07
N LEU A 221 -6.73 9.48 -3.94
CA LEU A 221 -7.29 10.47 -4.86
C LEU A 221 -6.78 10.26 -6.29
N ASN A 222 -5.47 10.06 -6.47
CA ASN A 222 -4.88 9.85 -7.78
C ASN A 222 -5.28 8.50 -8.39
N VAL A 223 -5.35 7.44 -7.58
CA VAL A 223 -5.87 6.14 -8.01
C VAL A 223 -7.33 6.27 -8.43
N GLY A 224 -8.19 6.88 -7.62
CA GLY A 224 -9.60 7.09 -7.98
C GLY A 224 -9.78 7.90 -9.26
N ALA A 225 -8.97 8.94 -9.44
CA ALA A 225 -8.96 9.73 -10.68
C ALA A 225 -8.52 8.90 -11.90
N LEU A 226 -7.45 8.09 -11.77
CA LEU A 226 -7.02 7.18 -12.84
C LEU A 226 -8.14 6.20 -13.21
N LEU A 227 -8.73 5.52 -12.23
CA LEU A 227 -9.79 4.53 -12.46
C LEU A 227 -10.99 5.19 -13.16
N GLY A 228 -11.39 6.39 -12.74
CA GLY A 228 -12.45 7.15 -13.40
C GLY A 228 -12.13 7.50 -14.86
N ARG A 229 -10.87 7.85 -15.18
CA ARG A 229 -10.45 8.07 -16.57
C ARG A 229 -10.49 6.78 -17.38
N VAL A 230 -9.99 5.67 -16.83
CA VAL A 230 -9.98 4.36 -17.48
C VAL A 230 -11.39 3.88 -17.78
N GLU A 231 -12.34 4.09 -16.85
CA GLU A 231 -13.75 3.76 -17.04
C GLU A 231 -14.40 4.56 -18.19
N GLN A 232 -14.01 5.83 -18.35
CA GLN A 232 -14.58 6.72 -19.37
C GLN A 232 -13.94 6.58 -20.76
N ALA A 233 -12.64 6.28 -20.82
CA ALA A 233 -11.84 6.54 -22.03
C ALA A 233 -11.64 5.34 -22.96
N GLN A 234 -12.11 4.13 -22.63
CA GLN A 234 -11.79 2.89 -23.37
C GLN A 234 -10.29 2.82 -23.76
N PRO A 235 -9.39 2.60 -22.79
CA PRO A 235 -7.96 2.79 -22.99
C PRO A 235 -7.40 1.90 -24.12
N ALA A 236 -6.50 2.46 -24.92
CA ALA A 236 -5.74 1.72 -25.93
C ALA A 236 -4.35 1.29 -25.43
N GLU A 237 -3.82 1.95 -24.39
CA GLU A 237 -2.50 1.66 -23.86
C GLU A 237 -2.50 0.34 -23.08
N PRO A 238 -1.57 -0.60 -23.33
CA PRO A 238 -1.65 -1.96 -22.77
C PRO A 238 -1.76 -2.03 -21.23
N HIS A 239 -1.08 -1.13 -20.52
CA HIS A 239 -1.13 -1.11 -19.06
C HIS A 239 -2.47 -0.57 -18.52
N LEU A 240 -3.09 0.38 -19.23
CA LEU A 240 -4.42 0.89 -18.90
C LEU A 240 -5.52 -0.10 -19.29
N VAL A 241 -5.34 -0.86 -20.38
CA VAL A 241 -6.21 -2.00 -20.73
C VAL A 241 -6.22 -3.00 -19.58
N ARG A 242 -5.05 -3.36 -19.04
CA ARG A 242 -4.94 -4.27 -17.89
C ARG A 242 -5.63 -3.73 -16.64
N VAL A 243 -5.53 -2.42 -16.37
CA VAL A 243 -6.30 -1.79 -15.28
C VAL A 243 -7.81 -1.93 -15.53
N ALA A 244 -8.28 -1.69 -16.75
CA ALA A 244 -9.70 -1.85 -17.11
C ALA A 244 -10.18 -3.30 -16.95
N GLU A 245 -9.36 -4.27 -17.33
CA GLU A 245 -9.63 -5.71 -17.14
C GLU A 245 -9.83 -6.05 -15.66
N TYR A 246 -8.90 -5.60 -14.80
CA TYR A 246 -9.02 -5.81 -13.35
C TYR A 246 -10.23 -5.10 -12.75
N MET A 247 -10.58 -3.89 -13.23
CA MET A 247 -11.80 -3.21 -12.81
C MET A 247 -13.06 -4.01 -13.18
N GLY A 248 -13.11 -4.55 -14.40
CA GLY A 248 -14.22 -5.38 -14.86
C GLY A 248 -14.33 -6.70 -14.09
N GLU A 249 -13.20 -7.33 -13.79
CA GLU A 249 -13.14 -8.52 -12.94
C GLU A 249 -13.63 -8.23 -11.53
N LEU A 250 -13.18 -7.12 -10.94
CA LEU A 250 -13.57 -6.71 -9.59
C LEU A 250 -15.07 -6.44 -9.50
N ALA A 251 -15.66 -5.80 -10.52
CA ALA A 251 -17.10 -5.58 -10.61
C ALA A 251 -17.87 -6.91 -10.69
N ARG A 252 -17.41 -7.88 -11.50
CA ARG A 252 -18.03 -9.22 -11.59
C ARG A 252 -17.93 -9.98 -10.27
N ALA A 253 -16.75 -10.01 -9.66
CA ALA A 253 -16.54 -10.67 -8.37
C ALA A 253 -17.40 -10.05 -7.27
N GLN A 254 -17.53 -8.72 -7.25
CA GLN A 254 -18.39 -8.03 -6.29
C GLN A 254 -19.88 -8.35 -6.52
N ALA A 255 -20.33 -8.44 -7.77
CA ALA A 255 -21.70 -8.83 -8.09
C ALA A 255 -21.99 -10.27 -7.64
N ALA A 256 -21.06 -11.21 -7.90
CA ALA A 256 -21.16 -12.60 -7.45
C ALA A 256 -21.23 -12.70 -5.92
N ALA A 257 -20.33 -12.00 -5.20
CA ALA A 257 -20.31 -12.00 -3.74
C ALA A 257 -21.59 -11.43 -3.10
N ARG A 258 -22.30 -10.53 -3.79
CA ARG A 258 -23.61 -10.02 -3.32
C ARG A 258 -24.76 -11.00 -3.57
N ALA A 259 -24.63 -11.88 -4.56
CA ALA A 259 -25.63 -12.89 -4.89
C ALA A 259 -25.54 -14.13 -3.99
N THR A 260 -24.37 -14.40 -3.41
CA THR A 260 -24.19 -15.48 -2.43
C THR A 260 -24.68 -15.04 -1.05
N PRO A 261 -25.72 -15.69 -0.48
CA PRO A 261 -26.15 -15.40 0.88
C PRO A 261 -25.04 -15.70 1.90
N PRO A 262 -24.94 -14.94 3.01
CA PRO A 262 -23.94 -15.20 4.04
C PRO A 262 -24.10 -16.61 4.60
N LEU A 263 -23.00 -17.37 4.71
CA LEU A 263 -22.99 -18.76 5.21
C LEU A 263 -23.67 -18.91 6.59
N ASP A 264 -23.68 -17.85 7.40
CA ASP A 264 -24.32 -17.82 8.72
C ASP A 264 -25.86 -17.88 8.69
N SER A 265 -26.52 -17.69 7.53
CA SER A 265 -27.99 -17.81 7.45
C SER A 265 -28.50 -19.24 7.30
N ALA A 266 -27.63 -20.23 7.12
CA ALA A 266 -28.02 -21.64 6.93
C ALA A 266 -27.93 -22.50 8.21
N ALA A 267 -27.29 -22.00 9.29
CA ALA A 267 -27.12 -22.76 10.54
C ALA A 267 -28.27 -22.58 11.55
N GLY A 268 -29.34 -21.86 11.18
CA GLY A 268 -30.47 -21.54 12.07
C GLY A 268 -31.66 -22.50 12.00
N GLU A 269 -31.67 -23.49 11.11
CA GLU A 269 -32.77 -24.46 10.95
C GLU A 269 -32.27 -25.90 11.10
N VAL A 270 -31.79 -26.25 12.29
CA VAL A 270 -31.87 -27.64 12.78
C VAL A 270 -32.48 -27.56 14.18
N ALA A 271 -33.81 -27.60 14.22
CA ALA A 271 -34.61 -27.85 15.41
C ALA A 271 -35.05 -29.32 15.43
#